data_AF-A0A1Q3W6V6-F1
#
_entry.id   AF-A0A1Q3W6V6-F1
#
_cell.length_a   1.000
_cell.length_b   1.000
_cell.length_c   1.000
_cell.angle_alpha   90.00
_cell.angle_beta   90.00
_cell.angle_gamma   90.00
#
_symmetry.space_group_name_H-M   'P 1'
#
loop_
_entity.id
_entity.type
_entity.pdbx_description
1 polymer ?
#
loop_
_entity_poly.entity_id
_entity_poly.type
_entity_poly.pdbx_seq_one_letter_code
_entity_poly.pdbx_strand_id
1 'polypeptide(L)'
;MTEPKTKQNNSNVVEFLNTVKDEQRKIDCLALLDLFTEVTNEPAKMWGTSIVGFGSYHYKYDSGREGDCPLTGFSPRKQNLTIYLTAGFKENDDIMQELGSPQNSEFIAR
;
A
#
# COMPACT_ATOMS: atom_id res chain seq x y z
N MET A 1 -9.29 -7.81 23.17
CA MET A 1 -8.53 -8.09 21.94
C MET A 1 -8.64 -6.88 21.04
N THR A 2 -7.52 -6.32 20.58
CA THR A 2 -7.53 -5.12 19.71
C THR A 2 -7.72 -5.57 18.28
N GLU A 3 -8.82 -5.15 17.67
CA GLU A 3 -9.06 -5.44 16.25
C GLU A 3 -8.00 -4.77 15.37
N PRO A 4 -7.59 -5.42 14.26
CA PRO A 4 -6.71 -4.79 13.29
C PRO A 4 -7.39 -3.54 12.70
N LYS A 5 -6.69 -2.40 12.76
CA LYS A 5 -7.19 -1.11 12.24
C LYS A 5 -7.17 -1.05 10.71
N THR A 6 -6.34 -1.87 10.08
CA THR A 6 -6.23 -1.98 8.62
C THR A 6 -7.22 -3.04 8.15
N LYS A 7 -8.42 -2.59 7.78
CA LYS A 7 -9.46 -3.44 7.16
C LYS A 7 -9.94 -2.77 5.89
N GLN A 8 -10.22 -3.58 4.87
CA GLN A 8 -10.88 -3.10 3.66
C GLN A 8 -12.21 -2.43 4.04
N ASN A 9 -12.54 -1.33 3.37
CA ASN A 9 -13.80 -0.64 3.56
C ASN A 9 -14.33 -0.05 2.24
N ASN A 10 -15.48 0.61 2.33
CA ASN A 10 -16.21 1.15 1.18
C ASN A 10 -15.91 2.64 0.91
N SER A 11 -14.88 3.21 1.53
CA SER A 11 -14.46 4.58 1.23
C SER A 11 -13.97 4.69 -0.22
N ASN A 12 -14.20 5.84 -0.84
CA ASN A 12 -13.82 6.09 -2.22
C ASN A 12 -12.32 6.45 -2.31
N VAL A 13 -11.58 5.67 -3.11
CA VAL A 13 -10.14 5.84 -3.31
C VAL A 13 -9.82 7.19 -3.93
N VAL A 14 -10.53 7.57 -4.99
CA VAL A 14 -10.26 8.82 -5.73
C VAL A 14 -10.59 10.04 -4.86
N GLU A 15 -11.68 10.00 -4.09
CA GLU A 15 -11.99 11.05 -3.12
C GLU A 15 -10.89 11.17 -2.06
N PHE A 16 -10.43 10.04 -1.50
CA PHE A 16 -9.32 10.03 -0.55
C PHE A 16 -8.05 10.66 -1.14
N LEU A 17 -7.65 10.27 -2.35
CA LEU A 17 -6.46 10.84 -3.00
C LEU A 17 -6.62 12.34 -3.29
N ASN A 18 -7.83 12.80 -3.59
CA ASN A 18 -8.11 14.22 -3.74
C ASN A 18 -7.98 15.03 -2.43
N THR A 19 -7.96 14.39 -1.26
CA THR A 19 -7.70 15.05 0.02
C THR A 19 -6.21 15.27 0.32
N VAL A 20 -5.32 14.70 -0.49
CA VAL A 20 -3.87 14.87 -0.33
C VAL A 20 -3.50 16.33 -0.65
N LYS A 21 -2.97 17.03 0.34
CA LYS A 21 -2.68 18.48 0.27
C LYS A 21 -1.43 18.84 -0.55
N ASP A 22 -0.50 17.90 -0.63
CA ASP A 22 0.73 18.08 -1.40
C ASP A 22 0.44 17.70 -2.85
N GLU A 23 0.50 18.67 -3.76
CA GLU A 23 0.10 18.46 -5.16
C GLU A 23 0.99 17.44 -5.88
N GLN A 24 2.30 17.45 -5.61
CA GLN A 24 3.21 16.48 -6.22
C GLN A 24 2.88 15.06 -5.74
N ARG A 25 2.69 14.88 -4.43
CA ARG A 25 2.29 13.58 -3.87
C ARG A 25 0.95 13.12 -4.40
N LYS A 26 0.01 14.03 -4.61
CA LYS A 26 -1.29 13.70 -5.22
C LYS A 26 -1.11 13.19 -6.64
N ILE A 27 -0.30 13.86 -7.46
CA ILE A 27 0.06 13.42 -8.82
C ILE A 27 0.70 12.03 -8.78
N ASP A 28 1.68 11.84 -7.91
CA ASP A 28 2.38 10.55 -7.77
C ASP A 28 1.41 9.44 -7.35
N CYS A 29 0.47 9.72 -6.45
CA CYS A 29 -0.53 8.75 -6.01
C CYS A 29 -1.53 8.39 -7.12
N LEU A 30 -1.90 9.33 -7.98
CA LEU A 30 -2.75 9.05 -9.13
C LEU A 30 -2.00 8.21 -10.16
N ALA A 31 -0.71 8.49 -10.38
CA ALA A 31 0.13 7.66 -11.24
C ALA A 31 0.29 6.23 -10.69
N LEU A 32 0.48 6.08 -9.36
CA LEU A 32 0.52 4.78 -8.71
C LEU A 32 -0.83 4.05 -8.77
N LEU A 33 -1.95 4.77 -8.66
CA LEU A 33 -3.28 4.18 -8.80
C LEU A 33 -3.42 3.52 -10.18
N ASP A 34 -3.04 4.21 -11.25
CA ASP A 34 -3.10 3.68 -12.62
C ASP A 34 -2.14 2.50 -12.80
N LEU A 35 -0.87 2.68 -12.40
CA LEU A 35 0.17 1.65 -12.54
C LEU A 35 -0.20 0.35 -11.81
N PHE A 36 -0.66 0.46 -10.56
CA PHE A 36 -0.99 -0.73 -9.77
C PHE A 36 -2.23 -1.41 -10.34
N THR A 37 -3.24 -0.65 -10.76
CA THR A 37 -4.43 -1.22 -11.42
C THR A 37 -4.04 -2.00 -12.67
N GLU A 38 -3.14 -1.46 -13.50
CA GLU A 38 -2.66 -2.11 -14.73
C GLU A 38 -1.86 -3.38 -14.43
N VAL A 39 -0.86 -3.29 -13.54
CA VAL A 39 0.07 -4.39 -13.27
C VAL A 39 -0.60 -5.53 -12.50
N THR A 40 -1.47 -5.22 -11.53
CA THR A 40 -2.12 -6.26 -10.72
C THR A 40 -3.42 -6.75 -11.35
N ASN A 41 -4.03 -5.98 -12.25
CA ASN A 41 -5.37 -6.22 -12.81
C ASN A 41 -6.45 -6.35 -11.70
N GLU A 42 -6.26 -5.63 -10.59
CA GLU A 42 -7.14 -5.64 -9.42
C GLU A 42 -7.70 -4.23 -9.19
N PRO A 43 -8.96 -4.09 -8.75
CA PRO A 43 -9.50 -2.79 -8.41
C PRO A 43 -8.90 -2.26 -7.11
N ALA A 44 -8.56 -0.98 -7.08
CA ALA A 44 -8.12 -0.31 -5.86
C ALA A 44 -9.24 -0.30 -4.79
N LYS A 45 -8.86 -0.58 -3.55
CA LYS A 45 -9.74 -0.50 -2.37
C LYS A 45 -9.09 0.27 -1.24
N MET A 46 -9.90 0.96 -0.44
CA MET A 46 -9.42 1.60 0.78
C MET A 46 -9.24 0.57 1.89
N TRP A 47 -8.10 0.66 2.57
CA TRP A 47 -7.75 -0.15 3.73
C TRP A 47 -7.44 0.76 4.92
N GLY A 48 -8.22 0.62 5.98
CA GLY A 48 -8.20 1.57 7.10
C GLY A 48 -8.48 2.99 6.63
N THR A 49 -7.74 3.96 7.15
CA THR A 49 -7.97 5.38 6.88
C THR A 49 -7.02 5.98 5.85
N SER A 50 -6.01 5.23 5.38
CA SER A 50 -4.90 5.85 4.63
C SER A 50 -4.19 4.95 3.63
N ILE A 51 -4.61 3.70 3.44
CA ILE A 51 -3.94 2.77 2.51
C ILE A 51 -4.85 2.54 1.31
N VAL A 52 -4.29 2.68 0.12
CA VAL A 52 -4.89 2.22 -1.14
C VAL A 52 -4.26 0.87 -1.44
N GLY A 53 -5.07 -0.19 -1.42
CA GLY A 53 -4.62 -1.57 -1.58
C GLY A 53 -5.22 -2.25 -2.80
N PHE A 54 -4.50 -3.22 -3.33
CA PHE A 54 -4.83 -4.01 -4.51
C PHE A 54 -4.68 -5.50 -4.19
N GLY A 55 -5.69 -6.29 -4.56
CA GLY A 55 -5.82 -7.68 -4.12
C GLY A 55 -5.88 -7.83 -2.60
N SER A 56 -5.99 -9.06 -2.12
CA SER A 56 -5.94 -9.34 -0.69
C SER A 56 -5.50 -10.77 -0.41
N TYR A 57 -4.85 -10.99 0.73
CA TYR A 57 -4.56 -12.32 1.24
C TYR A 57 -4.97 -12.44 2.70
N HIS A 58 -5.34 -13.66 3.09
CA HIS A 58 -5.63 -14.00 4.47
C HIS A 58 -4.36 -14.54 5.14
N TYR A 59 -3.92 -13.92 6.23
CA TYR A 59 -2.80 -14.39 7.03
C TYR A 59 -3.28 -15.11 8.28
N LYS A 60 -2.52 -16.11 8.71
CA LYS A 60 -2.73 -16.80 9.98
C LYS A 60 -1.39 -17.08 10.64
N TYR A 61 -1.25 -16.67 11.89
CA TYR A 61 -0.08 -16.92 12.71
C TYR A 61 -0.29 -18.13 13.63
N ASP A 62 0.81 -18.76 14.05
CA ASP A 62 0.80 -19.87 15.02
C ASP A 62 0.15 -19.49 16.36
N SER A 63 0.13 -18.20 16.70
CA SER A 63 -0.57 -17.65 17.87
C SER A 63 -2.11 -17.68 17.76
N GLY A 64 -2.66 -18.12 16.62
CA GLY A 64 -4.09 -18.08 16.31
C GLY A 64 -4.60 -16.72 15.82
N ARG A 65 -3.73 -15.69 15.76
CA ARG A 65 -4.08 -14.40 15.17
C ARG A 65 -4.17 -14.53 13.66
N GLU A 66 -5.30 -14.14 13.10
CA GLU A 66 -5.54 -14.14 11.65
C GLU A 66 -6.25 -12.85 11.21
N GLY A 67 -6.27 -12.62 9.90
CA GLY A 67 -6.94 -11.47 9.30
C GLY A 67 -6.55 -11.29 7.84
N ASP A 68 -7.01 -10.19 7.26
CA ASP A 68 -6.78 -9.88 5.85
C ASP A 68 -5.85 -8.67 5.70
N CYS A 69 -5.04 -8.69 4.66
CA CYS A 69 -4.17 -7.60 4.24
C CYS A 69 -4.23 -7.42 2.72
N PRO A 70 -3.98 -6.20 2.21
CA PRO A 70 -3.83 -5.99 0.77
C PRO A 70 -2.59 -6.75 0.27
N LEU A 71 -2.66 -7.28 -0.95
CA LEU A 71 -1.49 -7.93 -1.57
C LEU A 71 -0.40 -6.90 -1.86
N THR A 72 -0.77 -5.72 -2.33
CA THR A 72 0.15 -4.60 -2.51
C THR A 72 -0.62 -3.30 -2.39
N GLY A 73 0.08 -2.17 -2.29
CA GLY A 73 -0.58 -0.87 -2.21
C GLY A 73 0.37 0.25 -1.86
N PHE A 74 -0.20 1.40 -1.55
CA PHE A 74 0.56 2.57 -1.13
C PHE A 74 -0.23 3.45 -0.15
N SER A 75 0.48 4.38 0.51
CA SER A 75 -0.10 5.33 1.45
C SER A 75 0.56 6.71 1.32
N PRO A 76 -0.21 7.78 1.02
CA PRO A 76 0.29 9.16 1.00
C PRO A 76 0.42 9.73 2.43
N ARG A 77 1.36 9.20 3.21
CA ARG A 77 1.59 9.69 4.59
C ARG A 77 2.15 11.10 4.56
N LYS A 78 2.05 11.83 5.67
CA LYS A 78 2.43 13.25 5.75
C LYS A 78 3.90 13.51 5.38
N GLN A 79 4.81 12.65 5.83
CA GLN A 79 6.24 12.81 5.58
C GLN A 79 6.66 12.17 4.25
N ASN A 80 6.14 10.98 3.95
CA ASN A 80 6.65 10.11 2.90
C ASN A 80 5.50 9.47 2.10
N LEU A 81 5.75 9.16 0.83
CA LEU A 81 4.91 8.24 0.06
C LEU A 81 5.41 6.81 0.32
N THR A 82 4.55 5.98 0.92
CA THR A 82 4.92 4.62 1.32
C THR A 82 4.37 3.60 0.33
N ILE A 83 5.19 2.67 -0.15
CA ILE A 83 4.77 1.58 -1.03
C ILE A 83 4.89 0.24 -0.29
N TYR A 84 3.86 -0.59 -0.40
CA TYR A 84 3.73 -1.91 0.23
C TYR A 84 3.91 -2.99 -0.84
N LEU A 85 5.04 -3.69 -0.85
CA LEU A 85 5.28 -4.85 -1.74
C LEU A 85 5.31 -6.14 -0.92
N THR A 86 4.60 -7.17 -1.39
CA THR A 86 4.62 -8.52 -0.80
C THR A 86 5.62 -9.45 -1.48
N ALA A 87 6.08 -9.14 -2.70
CA ALA A 87 7.11 -9.90 -3.37
C ALA A 87 8.43 -9.82 -2.59
N GLY A 88 9.04 -10.99 -2.33
CA GLY A 88 10.25 -11.11 -1.52
C GLY A 88 11.36 -10.22 -2.05
N PHE A 89 11.73 -9.21 -1.27
CA PHE A 89 12.79 -8.24 -1.58
C PHE A 89 14.12 -8.89 -1.98
N LYS A 90 14.37 -10.10 -1.47
CA LYS A 90 15.62 -10.85 -1.60
C LYS A 90 15.96 -11.29 -3.03
N GLU A 91 14.97 -11.36 -3.92
CA GLU A 91 15.16 -11.77 -5.31
C GLU A 91 15.44 -10.60 -6.25
N ASN A 92 15.31 -9.35 -5.76
CA ASN A 92 15.38 -8.14 -6.59
C ASN A 92 16.32 -7.07 -6.00
N ASP A 93 17.34 -7.47 -5.23
CA ASP A 93 18.24 -6.58 -4.46
C ASP A 93 18.82 -5.41 -5.29
N ASP A 94 19.07 -5.60 -6.59
CA ASP A 94 19.57 -4.54 -7.48
C ASP A 94 18.51 -3.44 -7.69
N ILE A 95 17.26 -3.82 -7.97
CA ILE A 95 16.13 -2.90 -8.13
C ILE A 95 15.81 -2.21 -6.79
N MET A 96 15.95 -2.95 -5.69
CA MET A 96 15.76 -2.42 -4.33
C MET A 96 16.70 -1.26 -4.02
N GLN A 97 17.96 -1.32 -4.49
CA GLN A 97 18.94 -0.26 -4.26
C GLN A 97 18.56 1.04 -4.99
N GLU A 98 17.96 0.95 -6.17
CA GLU A 98 17.49 2.11 -6.94
C GLU A 98 16.25 2.76 -6.32
N LEU A 99 15.35 1.96 -5.74
CA LEU A 99 14.10 2.44 -5.12
C LEU A 99 14.29 3.08 -3.73
N GLY A 100 15.48 2.96 -3.14
CA GLY A 100 15.83 3.49 -1.83
C GLY A 100 15.74 2.47 -0.70
N SER A 101 16.13 2.88 0.52
CA SER A 101 16.27 1.94 1.63
C SER A 101 14.91 1.47 2.18
N PRO A 102 14.63 0.16 2.26
CA PRO A 102 13.41 -0.35 2.88
C PRO A 102 13.42 -0.09 4.40
N GLN A 103 12.24 0.13 4.97
CA GLN A 103 12.01 0.14 6.42
C GLN A 103 10.88 -0.84 6.74
N ASN A 104 11.26 -2.07 7.13
CA ASN A 104 10.38 -3.24 7.15
C ASN A 104 9.79 -3.52 5.75
N SER A 105 8.70 -4.29 5.63
CA SER A 105 8.02 -4.60 4.36
C SER A 105 7.35 -3.39 3.69
N GLU A 106 7.86 -2.19 3.96
CA GLU A 106 7.41 -0.90 3.46
C GLU A 106 8.60 -0.19 2.81
N PHE A 107 8.39 0.40 1.64
CA PHE A 107 9.32 1.35 1.04
C PHE A 107 8.90 2.77 1.32
N ILE A 108 9.90 3.63 1.47
CA ILE A 108 9.74 5.08 1.45
C ILE A 108 10.32 5.56 0.12
N ALA A 109 9.44 5.91 -0.82
CA ALA A 109 9.87 6.62 -2.02
C ALA A 109 10.40 8.00 -1.58
N ARG A 110 11.61 8.34 -2.02
CA ARG A 110 12.26 9.64 -1.76
C ARG A 110 11.86 10.67 -2.81
#